data_AF-M6QL72-F1
#
_entry.id   AF-M6QL72-F1
#
_cell.length_a   1.000
_cell.length_b   1.000
_cell.length_c   1.000
_cell.angle_alpha   90.00
_cell.angle_beta   90.00
_cell.angle_gamma   90.00
#
_symmetry.space_group_name_H-M   'P 1'
#
loop_
_entity.id
_entity.type
_entity.pdbx_description
1 polymer ?
#
loop_
_entity_poly.entity_id
_entity_poly.type
_entity_poly.pdbx_seq_one_letter_code
_entity_poly.pdbx_strand_id
1 'polypeptide(L)'
;METDRKKKFHKESLSSNSVSFFLNFLVILLVFTNLSVYSQNEDTHKNKPSDTASILNRRILKIYEDLGATRDLLKVEKIESVPSGIYVTFLGTYPNRKGIKIVKHSFQEKKNGIEKAESKSILLEFTGTTLSKVVTEVKAENMDGSDTTLIRLTDETPLDQNVDDIVLQADQNGKEVRYPIQLLSDDRDKSDFKQEFYLKLLEDFLIQLLRLQEMQRQESAKNKKKLLQTFKDSL
;
A
#
# COMPACT_ATOMS: atom_id res chain seq x y z
N MET A 1 56.46 25.78 15.36
CA MET A 1 55.85 27.13 15.39
C MET A 1 55.42 27.44 13.97
N GLU A 2 54.43 26.72 13.46
CA GLU A 2 52.98 26.89 13.66
C GLU A 2 52.46 28.03 12.77
N THR A 3 51.98 27.60 11.60
CA THR A 3 51.39 28.42 10.54
C THR A 3 49.87 28.29 10.58
N ASP A 4 49.24 29.46 10.49
CA ASP A 4 47.80 29.73 10.35
C ASP A 4 47.04 28.74 9.44
N ARG A 5 45.92 28.21 9.96
CA ARG A 5 44.78 27.81 9.12
C ARG A 5 43.46 28.30 9.69
N LYS A 6 42.90 29.27 8.97
CA LYS A 6 41.52 29.77 9.05
C LYS A 6 40.50 28.62 9.06
N LYS A 7 39.70 28.53 10.14
CA LYS A 7 38.42 27.79 10.13
C LYS A 7 37.34 28.70 9.53
N LYS A 8 36.91 28.35 8.31
CA LYS A 8 35.79 28.95 7.60
C LYS A 8 34.50 28.37 8.22
N PHE A 9 33.65 29.21 8.76
CA PHE A 9 32.28 28.85 9.14
C PHE A 9 31.52 28.46 7.86
N HIS A 10 31.14 27.18 7.72
CA HIS A 10 30.06 26.79 6.82
C HIS A 10 28.80 26.59 7.65
N LYS A 11 27.89 27.55 7.52
CA LYS A 11 26.49 27.46 7.94
C LYS A 11 25.79 26.69 6.82
N GLU A 12 25.69 25.36 6.96
CA GLU A 12 24.86 24.57 6.06
C GLU A 12 23.39 24.75 6.43
N SER A 13 22.62 25.09 5.40
CA SER A 13 21.18 25.30 5.43
C SER A 13 20.46 24.02 5.88
N LEU A 14 19.64 24.14 6.92
CA LEU A 14 18.59 23.18 7.26
C LEU A 14 17.69 22.98 6.02
N SER A 15 17.74 21.79 5.44
CA SER A 15 16.78 21.30 4.45
C SER A 15 15.41 21.20 5.12
N SER A 16 14.52 22.15 4.79
CA SER A 16 13.18 22.32 5.34
C SER A 16 12.13 21.36 4.75
N ASN A 17 12.54 20.30 4.06
CA ASN A 17 11.61 19.52 3.23
C ASN A 17 10.99 18.31 3.94
N SER A 18 11.53 17.85 5.07
CA SER A 18 10.98 16.69 5.80
C SER A 18 9.87 17.06 6.81
N VAL A 19 9.88 18.29 7.33
CA VAL A 19 8.85 18.77 8.28
C VAL A 19 7.50 19.02 7.59
N SER A 20 7.50 19.29 6.28
CA SER A 20 6.31 19.61 5.50
C SER A 20 5.32 18.44 5.38
N PHE A 21 5.80 17.19 5.28
CA PHE A 21 4.91 16.05 5.06
C PHE A 21 4.15 15.64 6.34
N PHE A 22 4.81 15.73 7.49
CA PHE A 22 4.24 15.37 8.79
C PHE A 22 3.28 16.42 9.34
N LEU A 23 3.55 17.73 9.11
CA LEU A 23 2.61 18.78 9.46
C LEU A 23 1.31 18.67 8.65
N ASN A 24 1.39 18.34 7.37
CA ASN A 24 0.20 18.19 6.53
C ASN A 24 -0.68 16.99 6.93
N PHE A 25 -0.08 15.87 7.37
CA PHE A 25 -0.85 14.70 7.83
C PHE A 25 -1.53 14.93 9.19
N LEU A 26 -0.87 15.64 10.11
CA LEU A 26 -1.46 16.04 11.39
C LEU A 26 -2.53 17.14 11.23
N VAL A 27 -2.36 18.05 10.27
CA VAL A 27 -3.38 19.07 9.92
C VAL A 27 -4.62 18.43 9.30
N ILE A 28 -4.49 17.42 8.44
CA ILE A 28 -5.65 16.68 7.92
C ILE A 28 -6.44 16.04 9.07
N LEU A 29 -5.76 15.46 10.07
CA LEU A 29 -6.43 14.88 11.25
C LEU A 29 -7.10 15.93 12.16
N LEU A 30 -6.53 17.15 12.26
CA LEU A 30 -7.05 18.24 13.10
C LEU A 30 -8.20 19.03 12.45
N VAL A 31 -8.26 19.15 11.12
CA VAL A 31 -9.35 19.83 10.41
C VAL A 31 -10.69 19.10 10.57
N PHE A 32 -10.69 17.80 10.85
CA PHE A 32 -11.92 17.03 11.13
C PHE A 32 -12.65 17.42 12.43
N THR A 33 -12.06 18.26 13.29
CA THR A 33 -12.66 18.56 14.60
C THR A 33 -13.28 19.94 14.76
N ASN A 34 -13.12 20.88 13.81
CA ASN A 34 -13.53 22.28 14.03
C ASN A 34 -13.99 23.07 12.79
N LEU A 35 -14.94 22.55 12.00
CA LEU A 35 -15.77 23.42 11.14
C LEU A 35 -17.26 23.06 11.23
N SER A 36 -17.89 23.57 12.29
CA SER A 36 -19.33 23.74 12.39
C SER A 36 -19.71 25.15 11.97
N VAL A 37 -19.97 25.43 10.69
CA VAL A 37 -20.75 26.61 10.25
C VAL A 37 -21.52 26.31 8.97
N TYR A 38 -22.85 26.21 9.12
CA TYR A 38 -23.91 26.66 8.22
C TYR A 38 -23.94 26.19 6.75
N SER A 39 -24.84 25.25 6.46
CA SER A 39 -25.76 25.42 5.33
C SER A 39 -27.07 24.71 5.65
N GLN A 40 -28.09 25.54 5.86
CA GLN A 40 -29.48 25.15 6.00
C GLN A 40 -30.01 24.88 4.59
N ASN A 41 -30.31 23.63 4.29
CA ASN A 41 -31.34 23.25 3.32
C ASN A 41 -31.86 21.88 3.75
N GLU A 42 -33.06 21.91 4.34
CA GLU A 42 -33.92 20.74 4.41
C GLU A 42 -34.21 20.30 2.98
N ASP A 43 -33.76 19.11 2.60
CA ASP A 43 -34.54 18.31 1.66
C ASP A 43 -34.31 16.82 1.86
N THR A 44 -35.44 16.14 1.95
CA THR A 44 -35.61 14.79 2.47
C THR A 44 -35.30 13.78 1.37
N HIS A 45 -34.03 13.46 1.13
CA HIS A 45 -33.66 12.35 0.26
C HIS A 45 -32.93 11.24 1.03
N LYS A 46 -33.73 10.27 1.50
CA LYS A 46 -33.22 8.98 1.98
C LYS A 46 -32.48 8.24 0.86
N ASN A 47 -31.23 7.88 1.15
CA ASN A 47 -30.48 6.73 0.63
C ASN A 47 -30.35 6.61 -0.90
N LYS A 48 -29.79 7.62 -1.56
CA LYS A 48 -29.06 7.39 -2.81
C LYS A 48 -27.58 7.67 -2.53
N PRO A 49 -26.66 6.71 -2.76
CA PRO A 49 -25.25 7.01 -2.64
C PRO A 49 -24.94 8.18 -3.59
N SER A 50 -24.22 9.18 -3.09
CA SER A 50 -23.71 10.27 -3.93
C SER A 50 -23.03 9.69 -5.18
N ASP A 51 -23.24 10.31 -6.35
CA ASP A 51 -22.67 9.84 -7.61
C ASP A 51 -21.15 9.61 -7.48
N THR A 52 -20.46 10.43 -6.69
CA THR A 52 -19.04 10.28 -6.35
C THR A 52 -18.74 8.98 -5.60
N ALA A 53 -19.49 8.65 -4.55
CA ALA A 53 -19.29 7.41 -3.78
C ALA A 53 -19.48 6.16 -4.67
N SER A 54 -20.45 6.21 -5.58
CA SER A 54 -20.69 5.13 -6.54
C SER A 54 -19.52 4.93 -7.52
N ILE A 55 -18.90 6.03 -7.97
CA ILE A 55 -17.73 6.01 -8.86
C ILE A 55 -16.50 5.45 -8.12
N LEU A 56 -16.27 5.88 -6.88
CA LEU A 56 -15.15 5.41 -6.06
C LEU A 56 -15.25 3.91 -5.79
N ASN A 57 -16.44 3.42 -5.42
CA ASN A 57 -16.69 1.99 -5.21
C ASN A 57 -16.39 1.18 -6.47
N ARG A 58 -16.89 1.64 -7.63
CA ARG A 58 -16.62 0.98 -8.92
C ARG A 58 -15.13 0.92 -9.25
N ARG A 59 -14.37 1.97 -8.92
CA ARG A 59 -12.91 2.00 -9.14
C ARG A 59 -12.18 1.03 -8.23
N ILE A 60 -12.57 0.94 -6.96
CA ILE A 60 -12.02 -0.02 -6.00
C ILE A 60 -12.28 -1.45 -6.48
N LEU A 61 -13.52 -1.77 -6.85
CA LEU A 61 -13.89 -3.10 -7.38
C LEU A 61 -13.08 -3.48 -8.61
N LYS A 62 -12.90 -2.54 -9.55
CA LYS A 62 -12.06 -2.77 -10.73
C LYS A 62 -10.61 -3.09 -10.35
N ILE A 63 -10.04 -2.38 -9.37
CA ILE A 63 -8.68 -2.67 -8.91
C ILE A 63 -8.62 -4.05 -8.25
N TYR A 64 -9.64 -4.45 -7.48
CA TYR A 64 -9.68 -5.80 -6.90
C TYR A 64 -9.75 -6.90 -7.97
N GLU A 65 -10.52 -6.71 -9.05
CA GLU A 65 -10.53 -7.61 -10.20
C GLU A 65 -9.12 -7.73 -10.81
N ASP A 66 -8.44 -6.60 -11.03
CA ASP A 66 -7.09 -6.57 -11.59
C ASP A 66 -6.06 -7.21 -10.64
N LEU A 67 -6.17 -6.98 -9.33
CA LEU A 67 -5.36 -7.64 -8.29
C LEU A 67 -5.61 -9.15 -8.28
N GLY A 68 -6.82 -9.60 -8.61
CA GLY A 68 -7.18 -11.01 -8.76
C GLY A 68 -6.32 -11.75 -9.79
N ALA A 69 -5.87 -11.06 -10.86
CA ALA A 69 -4.98 -11.65 -11.86
C ALA A 69 -3.61 -12.05 -11.29
N THR A 70 -3.21 -11.48 -10.14
CA THR A 70 -1.97 -11.83 -9.42
C THR A 70 -1.93 -13.30 -9.01
N ARG A 71 -3.10 -13.96 -8.94
CA ARG A 71 -3.22 -15.41 -8.77
C ARG A 71 -2.21 -16.21 -9.58
N ASP A 72 -1.94 -15.81 -10.82
CA ASP A 72 -1.04 -16.56 -11.70
C ASP A 72 0.38 -16.69 -11.15
N LEU A 73 0.82 -15.75 -10.32
CA LEU A 73 2.11 -15.83 -9.63
C LEU A 73 2.18 -16.97 -8.61
N LEU A 74 1.04 -17.43 -8.09
CA LEU A 74 1.00 -18.59 -7.18
C LEU A 74 1.38 -19.90 -7.87
N LYS A 75 1.19 -19.97 -9.20
CA LYS A 75 1.50 -21.14 -10.04
C LYS A 75 2.98 -21.25 -10.39
N VAL A 76 3.74 -20.18 -10.19
CA VAL A 76 5.17 -20.15 -10.50
C VAL A 76 5.93 -20.77 -9.33
N GLU A 77 6.74 -21.80 -9.57
CA GLU A 77 7.53 -22.45 -8.51
C GLU A 77 8.44 -21.46 -7.80
N LYS A 78 9.13 -20.60 -8.57
CA LYS A 78 10.07 -19.61 -8.07
C LYS A 78 9.90 -18.27 -8.79
N ILE A 79 9.87 -17.18 -8.01
CA ILE A 79 9.96 -15.82 -8.54
C ILE A 79 11.43 -15.55 -8.86
N GLU A 80 11.76 -15.39 -10.15
CA GLU A 80 13.15 -15.27 -10.60
C GLU A 80 13.70 -13.85 -10.42
N SER A 81 12.83 -12.85 -10.50
CA SER A 81 13.21 -11.45 -10.39
C SER A 81 12.08 -10.63 -9.75
N VAL A 82 12.44 -9.57 -9.04
CA VAL A 82 11.49 -8.66 -8.38
C VAL A 82 11.91 -7.20 -8.62
N PRO A 83 10.96 -6.25 -8.63
CA PRO A 83 11.31 -4.83 -8.67
C PRO A 83 12.19 -4.41 -7.48
N SER A 84 13.01 -3.38 -7.67
CA SER A 84 13.86 -2.86 -6.59
C SER A 84 13.02 -2.40 -5.39
N GLY A 85 13.46 -2.74 -4.18
CA GLY A 85 12.76 -2.41 -2.94
C GLY A 85 11.50 -3.25 -2.67
N ILE A 86 11.19 -4.24 -3.52
CA ILE A 86 10.05 -5.15 -3.36
C ILE A 86 10.51 -6.53 -2.92
N TYR A 87 9.80 -7.08 -1.93
CA TYR A 87 9.96 -8.44 -1.44
C TYR A 87 8.64 -9.18 -1.58
N VAL A 88 8.73 -10.45 -1.98
CA VAL A 88 7.58 -11.31 -2.24
C VAL A 88 7.67 -12.50 -1.31
N THR A 89 6.59 -12.75 -0.59
CA THR A 89 6.41 -13.96 0.22
C THR A 89 5.09 -14.61 -0.13
N PHE A 90 4.99 -15.91 0.08
CA PHE A 90 3.77 -16.67 -0.22
C PHE A 90 3.14 -17.19 1.06
N LEU A 91 1.81 -17.19 1.09
CA LEU A 91 1.05 -17.90 2.10
C LEU A 91 0.91 -19.36 1.64
N GLY A 92 1.59 -20.27 2.35
CA GLY A 92 1.68 -21.68 2.01
C GLY A 92 2.88 -22.03 1.11
N THR A 93 2.99 -23.30 0.75
CA THR A 93 4.12 -23.85 -0.02
C THR A 93 3.69 -24.23 -1.43
N TYR A 94 4.59 -24.14 -2.40
CA TYR A 94 4.30 -24.62 -3.76
C TYR A 94 4.00 -26.14 -3.74
N PRO A 95 3.01 -26.63 -4.50
CA PRO A 95 2.08 -25.90 -5.38
C PRO A 95 0.81 -25.36 -4.69
N ASN A 96 0.63 -25.65 -3.39
CA ASN A 96 -0.56 -25.35 -2.61
C ASN A 96 -0.52 -23.96 -1.93
N ARG A 97 -0.08 -22.94 -2.64
CA ARG A 97 -0.06 -21.56 -2.15
C ARG A 97 -1.47 -20.99 -2.18
N LYS A 98 -1.86 -20.32 -1.09
CA LYS A 98 -3.18 -19.69 -0.92
C LYS A 98 -3.13 -18.17 -1.04
N GLY A 99 -1.94 -17.58 -1.03
CA GLY A 99 -1.81 -16.14 -1.10
C GLY A 99 -0.40 -15.67 -1.37
N ILE A 100 -0.28 -14.37 -1.61
CA ILE A 100 0.96 -13.68 -1.90
C ILE A 100 0.99 -12.36 -1.12
N LYS A 101 2.08 -12.11 -0.41
CA LYS A 101 2.36 -10.84 0.26
C LYS A 101 3.50 -10.13 -0.45
N ILE A 102 3.23 -8.89 -0.85
CA ILE A 102 4.19 -7.97 -1.46
C ILE A 102 4.55 -6.92 -0.41
N VAL A 103 5.84 -6.75 -0.17
CA VAL A 103 6.38 -5.83 0.83
C VAL A 103 7.24 -4.79 0.12
N LYS A 104 6.94 -3.51 0.35
CA LYS A 104 7.72 -2.37 -0.12
C LYS A 104 8.57 -1.85 1.02
N HIS A 105 9.88 -1.90 0.83
CA HIS A 105 10.82 -1.37 1.80
C HIS A 105 11.26 0.05 1.44
N SER A 106 11.40 0.86 2.47
CA SER A 106 12.11 2.14 2.39
C SER A 106 13.50 1.98 3.00
N PHE A 107 14.44 2.76 2.50
CA PHE A 107 15.72 2.96 3.15
C PHE A 107 15.58 4.19 4.04
N GLN A 108 15.93 4.04 5.31
CA GLN A 108 15.94 5.11 6.30
C GLN A 108 17.33 5.21 6.91
N GLU A 109 17.83 6.43 7.06
CA GLU A 109 19.06 6.68 7.80
C GLU A 109 18.73 6.72 9.29
N LYS A 110 19.25 5.75 10.05
CA LYS A 110 19.18 5.71 11.52
C LYS A 110 20.55 6.04 12.12
N LYS A 111 20.61 6.20 13.45
CA LYS A 111 21.85 6.54 14.19
C LYS A 111 23.03 5.61 13.91
N ASN A 112 22.77 4.36 13.53
CA ASN A 112 23.78 3.34 13.23
C ASN A 112 24.01 3.11 11.72
N GLY A 113 23.45 3.94 10.85
CA GLY A 113 23.58 3.86 9.40
C GLY A 113 22.25 3.68 8.67
N ILE A 114 22.32 3.35 7.37
CA ILE A 114 21.14 3.13 6.54
C ILE A 114 20.53 1.77 6.85
N GLU A 115 19.32 1.77 7.38
CA GLU A 115 18.55 0.57 7.65
C GLU A 115 17.37 0.43 6.67
N LYS A 116 17.04 -0.83 6.39
CA LYS A 116 15.94 -1.19 5.53
C LYS A 116 14.69 -1.44 6.38
N ALA A 117 13.68 -0.60 6.25
CA ALA A 117 12.42 -0.71 6.99
C ALA A 117 11.29 -1.17 6.05
N GLU A 118 10.39 -2.02 6.54
CA GLU A 118 9.11 -2.29 5.84
C GLU A 118 8.24 -1.04 5.95
N SER A 119 7.90 -0.44 4.81
CA SER A 119 7.08 0.79 4.77
C SER A 119 5.62 0.51 4.45
N LYS A 120 5.37 -0.41 3.52
CA LYS A 120 4.02 -0.80 3.13
C LYS A 120 3.99 -2.27 2.73
N SER A 121 2.86 -2.93 2.91
CA SER A 121 2.62 -4.24 2.29
C SER A 121 1.18 -4.43 1.83
N ILE A 122 1.00 -5.36 0.91
CA ILE A 122 -0.31 -5.91 0.54
C ILE A 122 -0.24 -7.43 0.59
N LEU A 123 -1.22 -8.06 1.22
CA LEU A 123 -1.46 -9.49 1.21
C LEU A 123 -2.75 -9.74 0.43
N LEU A 124 -2.65 -10.63 -0.55
CA LEU A 124 -3.78 -11.11 -1.35
C LEU A 124 -3.96 -12.60 -1.04
N GLU A 125 -5.11 -12.99 -0.49
CA GLU A 125 -5.47 -14.39 -0.28
C GLU A 125 -6.55 -14.82 -1.27
N PHE A 126 -6.49 -16.08 -1.67
CA PHE A 126 -7.36 -16.66 -2.69
C PHE A 126 -8.05 -17.92 -2.17
N THR A 127 -9.35 -18.00 -2.45
CA THR A 127 -10.16 -19.21 -2.27
C THR A 127 -10.53 -19.75 -3.65
N GLY A 128 -10.11 -20.96 -3.98
CA GLY A 128 -10.29 -21.47 -5.34
C GLY A 128 -9.55 -20.55 -6.31
N THR A 129 -10.23 -19.98 -7.31
CA THR A 129 -9.73 -18.97 -8.27
C THR A 129 -9.97 -17.52 -7.88
N THR A 130 -10.67 -17.28 -6.79
CA THR A 130 -11.25 -15.98 -6.46
C THR A 130 -10.42 -15.30 -5.39
N LEU A 131 -10.15 -14.00 -5.56
CA LEU A 131 -9.57 -13.16 -4.51
C LEU A 131 -10.57 -13.08 -3.36
N SER A 132 -10.16 -13.58 -2.19
CA SER A 132 -11.06 -13.75 -1.04
C SER A 132 -10.69 -12.87 0.14
N LYS A 133 -9.53 -12.21 0.13
CA LYS A 133 -9.13 -11.27 1.18
C LYS A 133 -8.04 -10.34 0.67
N VAL A 134 -8.14 -9.07 1.04
CA VAL A 134 -7.10 -8.06 0.84
C VAL A 134 -6.73 -7.46 2.18
N VAL A 135 -5.45 -7.53 2.53
CA VAL A 135 -4.90 -6.80 3.69
C VAL A 135 -3.83 -5.85 3.19
N THR A 136 -3.97 -4.57 3.49
CA THR A 136 -2.91 -3.58 3.23
C THR A 136 -2.38 -3.04 4.54
N GLU A 137 -1.07 -2.82 4.62
CA GLU A 137 -0.41 -2.26 5.79
C GLU A 137 0.45 -1.07 5.37
N VAL A 138 0.44 -0.02 6.19
CA VAL A 138 1.34 1.13 6.11
C VAL A 138 2.01 1.25 7.48
N LYS A 139 3.34 1.19 7.48
CA LYS A 139 4.19 1.34 8.66
C LYS A 139 4.99 2.62 8.54
N ALA A 140 4.92 3.45 9.56
CA ALA A 140 5.75 4.63 9.73
C ALA A 140 6.50 4.52 11.06
N GLU A 141 7.79 4.77 11.03
CA GLU A 141 8.65 4.81 12.21
C GLU A 141 9.44 6.12 12.17
N ASN A 142 9.52 6.82 13.31
CA ASN A 142 10.39 7.98 13.45
C ASN A 142 11.86 7.58 13.35
N MET A 143 12.73 8.50 12.92
CA MET A 143 14.16 8.21 12.70
C MET A 143 14.90 7.74 13.96
N ASP A 144 14.39 8.09 15.15
CA ASP A 144 14.92 7.69 16.45
C ASP A 144 14.24 6.43 17.03
N GLY A 145 13.28 5.85 16.31
CA GLY A 145 12.52 4.66 16.72
C GLY A 145 11.54 4.90 17.86
N SER A 146 11.32 6.16 18.25
CA SER A 146 10.48 6.51 19.41
C SER A 146 8.99 6.31 19.16
N ASP A 147 8.54 6.63 17.95
CA ASP A 147 7.16 6.45 17.52
C ASP A 147 7.07 5.50 16.33
N THR A 148 6.18 4.51 16.47
CA THR A 148 5.76 3.59 15.41
C THR A 148 4.26 3.68 15.23
N THR A 149 3.84 3.90 13.99
CA THR A 149 2.44 3.86 13.58
C THR A 149 2.26 2.76 12.54
N LEU A 150 1.31 1.86 12.78
CA LEU A 150 0.85 0.84 11.85
C LEU A 150 -0.62 1.11 11.51
N ILE A 151 -0.91 1.30 10.24
CA ILE A 151 -2.28 1.32 9.71
C ILE A 151 -2.46 0.05 8.91
N ARG A 152 -3.43 -0.78 9.28
CA ARG A 152 -3.84 -1.98 8.57
C ARG A 152 -5.28 -1.82 8.10
N LEU A 153 -5.52 -2.03 6.81
CA LEU A 153 -6.86 -2.12 6.25
C LEU A 153 -7.12 -3.56 5.84
N THR A 154 -8.25 -4.11 6.27
CA THR A 154 -8.66 -5.48 5.93
C THR A 154 -10.01 -5.45 5.25
N ASP A 155 -10.07 -6.05 4.08
CA ASP A 155 -11.29 -6.37 3.35
C ASP A 155 -11.37 -7.90 3.22
N GLU A 156 -12.39 -8.50 3.81
CA GLU A 156 -12.61 -9.95 3.82
C GLU A 156 -13.49 -10.40 2.63
N THR A 157 -14.04 -9.46 1.86
CA THR A 157 -15.02 -9.70 0.79
C THR A 157 -14.80 -8.78 -0.43
N PRO A 158 -13.56 -8.65 -0.95
CA PRO A 158 -13.17 -7.59 -1.89
C PRO A 158 -13.88 -7.64 -3.26
N LEU A 159 -14.59 -8.72 -3.60
CA LEU A 159 -15.30 -8.85 -4.88
C LEU A 159 -16.83 -8.80 -4.72
N ASP A 160 -17.33 -8.51 -3.52
CA ASP A 160 -18.75 -8.22 -3.33
C ASP A 160 -19.09 -6.78 -3.75
N GLN A 161 -20.35 -6.36 -3.62
CA GLN A 161 -20.75 -5.00 -3.99
C GLN A 161 -20.56 -3.97 -2.86
N ASN A 162 -20.21 -4.43 -1.66
CA ASN A 162 -20.18 -3.64 -0.44
C ASN A 162 -18.76 -3.24 -0.04
N VAL A 163 -18.25 -2.18 -0.67
CA VAL A 163 -16.90 -1.65 -0.41
C VAL A 163 -16.75 -0.94 0.95
N ASP A 164 -17.83 -0.77 1.71
CA ASP A 164 -17.80 -0.10 3.02
C ASP A 164 -17.53 -1.05 4.20
N ASP A 165 -17.42 -2.35 3.94
CA ASP A 165 -17.11 -3.40 4.93
C ASP A 165 -15.63 -3.43 5.37
N ILE A 166 -14.79 -2.61 4.74
CA ILE A 166 -13.37 -2.45 5.08
C ILE A 166 -13.22 -2.12 6.56
N VAL A 167 -12.30 -2.83 7.22
CA VAL A 167 -11.95 -2.58 8.61
C VAL A 167 -10.57 -1.96 8.72
N LEU A 168 -10.52 -0.76 9.30
CA LEU A 168 -9.28 -0.07 9.63
C LEU A 168 -8.83 -0.46 11.04
N GLN A 169 -7.56 -0.81 11.17
CA GLN A 169 -6.86 -1.00 12.43
C GLN A 169 -5.68 -0.04 12.45
N ALA A 170 -5.63 0.86 13.42
CA ALA A 170 -4.51 1.75 13.66
C ALA A 170 -3.86 1.38 14.99
N ASP A 171 -2.56 1.13 14.97
CA ASP A 171 -1.74 0.95 16.15
C ASP A 171 -0.72 2.08 16.20
N GLN A 172 -0.74 2.86 17.28
CA GLN A 172 0.28 3.85 17.58
C GLN A 172 0.94 3.50 18.90
N ASN A 173 2.22 3.13 18.85
CA ASN A 173 3.04 2.77 20.02
C ASN A 173 2.39 1.69 20.92
N GLY A 174 1.75 0.69 20.32
CA GLY A 174 1.06 -0.41 21.00
C GLY A 174 -0.37 -0.09 21.43
N LYS A 175 -0.89 1.11 21.13
CA LYS A 175 -2.29 1.48 21.35
C LYS A 175 -3.08 1.21 20.08
N GLU A 176 -3.77 0.07 20.09
CA GLU A 176 -4.58 -0.38 18.97
C GLU A 176 -6.00 0.18 19.04
N VAL A 177 -6.45 0.74 17.92
CA VAL A 177 -7.85 1.13 17.66
C VAL A 177 -8.32 0.42 16.41
N ARG A 178 -9.51 -0.18 16.49
CA ARG A 178 -10.16 -0.82 15.35
C ARG A 178 -11.46 -0.13 15.02
N TYR A 179 -11.64 0.21 13.76
CA TYR A 179 -12.77 0.99 13.28
C TYR A 179 -13.24 0.50 11.90
N PRO A 180 -14.43 -0.11 11.81
CA PRO A 180 -15.07 -0.41 10.52
C PRO A 180 -15.43 0.89 9.79
N ILE A 181 -15.09 1.00 8.51
CA ILE A 181 -15.32 2.22 7.71
C ILE A 181 -16.81 2.53 7.56
N GLN A 182 -17.67 1.51 7.52
CA GLN A 182 -19.14 1.67 7.56
C GLN A 182 -19.65 2.51 8.74
N LEU A 183 -18.90 2.62 9.84
CA LEU A 183 -19.31 3.40 11.02
C LEU A 183 -19.00 4.89 10.89
N LEU A 184 -18.26 5.33 9.85
CA LEU A 184 -18.04 6.75 9.59
C LEU A 184 -19.41 7.46 9.44
N SER A 185 -19.57 8.54 10.18
CA SER A 185 -20.86 9.22 10.36
C SER A 185 -21.37 9.94 9.11
N ASP A 186 -20.48 10.42 8.24
CA ASP A 186 -20.84 11.11 6.99
C ASP A 186 -20.36 10.30 5.78
N ASP A 187 -21.18 10.24 4.73
CA ASP A 187 -20.81 9.64 3.45
C ASP A 187 -19.68 10.41 2.75
N ARG A 188 -19.51 11.70 3.09
CA ARG A 188 -18.34 12.49 2.67
C ARG A 188 -17.05 11.94 3.28
N ASP A 189 -17.02 11.66 4.59
CA ASP A 189 -15.84 11.11 5.26
C ASP A 189 -15.44 9.75 4.65
N LYS A 190 -16.43 8.90 4.32
CA LYS A 190 -16.20 7.63 3.62
C LYS A 190 -15.60 7.86 2.22
N SER A 191 -16.15 8.81 1.48
CA SER A 191 -15.68 9.15 0.14
C SER A 191 -14.26 9.69 0.18
N ASP A 192 -13.95 10.57 1.12
CA ASP A 192 -12.63 11.15 1.32
C ASP A 192 -11.61 10.08 1.73
N PHE A 193 -11.97 9.19 2.66
CA PHE A 193 -11.14 8.03 3.01
C PHE A 193 -10.82 7.17 1.77
N LYS A 194 -11.84 6.83 0.98
CA LYS A 194 -11.70 6.01 -0.23
C LYS A 194 -10.82 6.69 -1.27
N GLN A 195 -11.06 7.97 -1.54
CA GLN A 195 -10.38 8.74 -2.57
C GLN A 195 -8.95 9.11 -2.18
N GLU A 196 -8.77 9.68 -0.99
CA GLU A 196 -7.52 10.32 -0.60
C GLU A 196 -6.50 9.34 -0.02
N PHE A 197 -6.95 8.20 0.49
CA PHE A 197 -6.10 7.18 1.08
C PHE A 197 -6.20 5.83 0.38
N TYR A 198 -7.38 5.21 0.39
CA TYR A 198 -7.47 3.78 0.06
C TYR A 198 -7.17 3.47 -1.41
N LEU A 199 -7.78 4.20 -2.33
CA LEU A 199 -7.53 4.05 -3.77
C LEU A 199 -6.06 4.26 -4.12
N LYS A 200 -5.43 5.32 -3.59
CA LYS A 200 -4.01 5.59 -3.85
C LYS A 200 -3.11 4.46 -3.35
N LEU A 201 -3.47 3.85 -2.21
CA LEU A 201 -2.72 2.71 -1.67
C LEU A 201 -2.87 1.46 -2.56
N LEU A 202 -4.09 1.14 -2.98
CA LEU A 202 -4.35 0.03 -3.90
C LEU A 202 -3.65 0.23 -5.25
N GLU A 203 -3.67 1.44 -5.80
CA GLU A 203 -3.02 1.78 -7.07
C GLU A 203 -1.50 1.68 -7.01
N ASP A 204 -0.86 2.13 -5.91
CA ASP A 204 0.59 1.96 -5.68
C ASP A 204 0.95 0.47 -5.78
N PHE A 205 0.17 -0.42 -5.17
CA PHE A 205 0.41 -1.86 -5.22
C PHE A 205 0.07 -2.51 -6.55
N LEU A 206 -1.02 -2.12 -7.19
CA LEU A 206 -1.40 -2.64 -8.50
C LEU A 206 -0.26 -2.42 -9.51
N ILE A 207 0.34 -1.23 -9.51
CA ILE A 207 1.49 -0.92 -10.38
C ILE A 207 2.67 -1.87 -10.10
N GLN A 208 2.98 -2.15 -8.83
CA GLN A 208 4.08 -3.06 -8.49
C GLN A 208 3.78 -4.51 -8.91
N LEU A 209 2.54 -4.95 -8.77
CA LEU A 209 2.10 -6.29 -9.14
C LEU A 209 2.13 -6.50 -10.66
N LEU A 210 1.65 -5.52 -11.43
CA LEU A 210 1.73 -5.55 -12.89
C LEU A 210 3.19 -5.64 -13.37
N ARG A 211 4.10 -4.88 -12.73
CA ARG A 211 5.55 -4.95 -13.01
C ARG A 211 6.13 -6.31 -12.67
N LEU A 212 5.78 -6.86 -11.51
CA LEU A 212 6.25 -8.18 -11.08
C LEU A 212 5.80 -9.28 -12.05
N GLN A 213 4.53 -9.27 -12.46
CA GLN A 213 3.99 -10.20 -13.46
C GLN A 213 4.71 -10.08 -14.79
N GLU A 214 4.97 -8.86 -15.26
CA GLU A 214 5.70 -8.63 -16.49
C GLU A 214 7.13 -9.18 -16.43
N MET A 215 7.85 -8.93 -15.33
CA MET A 215 9.18 -9.50 -15.11
C MET A 215 9.16 -11.04 -15.14
N GLN A 216 8.14 -11.69 -14.55
CA GLN A 216 8.02 -13.16 -14.60
C GLN A 216 7.73 -13.67 -16.01
N ARG A 217 6.90 -12.96 -16.78
CA ARG A 217 6.61 -13.31 -18.19
C ARG A 217 7.86 -13.23 -19.05
N GLN A 218 8.67 -12.18 -18.88
CA GLN A 218 9.92 -12.00 -19.62
C GLN A 218 10.93 -13.10 -19.32
N GLU A 219 11.13 -13.45 -18.04
CA GLU A 219 12.04 -14.55 -17.67
C GLU A 219 11.55 -15.90 -18.19
N SER A 220 10.24 -16.16 -18.11
CA SER A 220 9.64 -17.37 -18.68
C SER A 220 9.87 -17.47 -20.19
N ALA A 221 9.76 -16.36 -20.93
CA ALA A 221 10.01 -16.32 -22.36
C ALA A 221 11.49 -16.52 -22.72
N LYS A 222 12.41 -15.92 -21.96
CA LYS A 222 13.87 -16.13 -22.11
C LYS A 222 14.25 -17.59 -21.91
N ASN A 223 13.73 -18.22 -20.86
CA ASN A 223 13.99 -19.63 -20.56
C ASN A 223 13.46 -20.56 -21.66
N LYS A 224 12.26 -20.30 -22.19
CA LYS A 224 11.71 -21.04 -23.33
C LYS A 224 12.58 -20.90 -24.59
N LYS A 225 13.05 -19.69 -24.89
CA LYS A 225 13.93 -19.45 -26.05
C LYS A 225 15.27 -20.18 -25.90
N LYS A 226 15.88 -20.14 -24.72
CA LYS A 226 17.14 -20.85 -24.44
C LYS A 226 16.98 -22.36 -24.61
N LEU A 227 15.90 -22.92 -24.06
CA LEU A 227 15.58 -24.35 -24.19
C LEU A 227 15.42 -24.78 -25.65
N LEU A 228 14.66 -24.01 -26.45
CA LEU A 228 14.50 -24.27 -27.88
C LEU A 228 15.83 -24.20 -28.65
N GLN A 229 16.72 -23.29 -28.28
CA GLN A 229 18.05 -23.22 -28.89
C GLN A 229 18.89 -24.45 -28.53
N THR A 230 18.91 -24.87 -27.27
CA THR A 230 19.59 -26.11 -26.85
C THR A 230 19.09 -27.33 -27.61
N PHE A 231 17.78 -27.43 -27.87
CA PHE A 231 17.24 -28.49 -28.69
C PHE A 231 17.73 -28.44 -30.14
N LYS A 232 17.80 -27.25 -30.75
CA LYS A 232 18.34 -27.07 -32.10
C LYS A 232 19.82 -27.42 -32.19
N ASP A 233 20.59 -27.06 -31.17
CA ASP A 233 22.05 -27.30 -31.15
C ASP A 233 22.40 -28.78 -30.85
N SER A 234 21.45 -29.57 -30.37
CA SER A 234 21.62 -31.00 -30.06
C SER A 234 21.14 -31.93 -31.18
N LEU A 235 20.63 -31.37 -32.29
CA LEU A 235 20.14 -32.06 -33.50
C LEU A 235 21.19 -31.97 -34.62
#